data_AF-A0A1X6NCF0-F1
#
_entry.id   AF-A0A1X6NCF0-F1
#
_cell.length_a   1.000
_cell.length_b   1.000
_cell.length_c   1.000
_cell.angle_alpha   90.00
_cell.angle_beta   90.00
_cell.angle_gamma   90.00
#
_symmetry.space_group_name_H-M   'P 1'
#
loop_
_entity.id
_entity.type
_entity.pdbx_description
1 polymer ?
#
loop_
_entity_poly.entity_id
_entity_poly.type
_entity_poly.pdbx_seq_one_letter_code
_entity_poly.pdbx_strand_id
1 'polypeptide(L)'
;QHVLTVLHKTRSLLPRILPPSSNGIRQTLSLDLWSALLEKAHRDLCLLLMRPIVYGCDDLSGAQELVTALLDHPFSNDAQRAAIQNRWKDTRAGIESVSVQYGAPSLSEPGSLRVQSAWLQQFGVPLEVLELRAPATEGKAVKTLLSADVPIIVCNSATTPLPSLLTRLAPVLAHPNAVLVLTSSSGSEALINRIRSLCEHDLTILFIDPSRALKALRILSSAPSSSTAVEKYQENFTASNLSKLTEAVSHAIVDAARGTSSFAVVQNLHAQTAHSIVQNSLSACQSVLQTARHEVDELCTQVSALRARAEEVRVKAAREVFGPADGSKSDAIQTSLDKSRRDIKPTMDSLTWWKLLLRPDDVGDTVLTIVDQVWCKDLEHRVS
;
A
#
# COMPACT_ATOMS: atom_id res chain seq x y z
N GLN A 1 -5.43 -2.16 28.34
CA GLN A 1 -3.99 -1.95 28.62
C GLN A 1 -3.07 -2.64 27.61
N HIS A 2 -3.27 -3.92 27.28
CA HIS A 2 -2.40 -4.65 26.33
C HIS A 2 -2.29 -3.98 24.93
N VAL A 3 -3.41 -3.55 24.34
CA VAL A 3 -3.45 -2.91 23.02
C VAL A 3 -2.61 -1.62 22.97
N LEU A 4 -2.64 -0.80 24.02
CA LEU A 4 -1.85 0.43 24.10
C LEU A 4 -0.34 0.14 24.09
N THR A 5 0.10 -0.87 24.83
CA THR A 5 1.50 -1.29 24.84
C THR A 5 1.95 -1.78 23.46
N VAL A 6 1.10 -2.56 22.78
CA VAL A 6 1.39 -3.07 21.43
C VAL A 6 1.45 -1.92 20.42
N LEU A 7 0.51 -0.97 20.45
CA LEU A 7 0.53 0.23 19.61
C LEU A 7 1.82 1.02 19.80
N HIS A 8 2.21 1.28 21.06
CA HIS A 8 3.43 2.03 21.37
C HIS A 8 4.69 1.32 20.86
N LYS A 9 4.81 0.01 21.11
CA LYS A 9 5.95 -0.78 20.63
C LYS A 9 6.01 -0.80 19.11
N THR A 10 4.87 -1.01 18.43
CA THR A 10 4.79 -1.01 16.97
C THR A 10 5.21 0.35 16.42
N ARG A 11 4.69 1.46 16.96
CA ARG A 11 5.07 2.82 16.57
C ARG A 11 6.57 3.08 16.72
N SER A 12 7.20 2.56 17.77
CA SER A 12 8.66 2.69 17.97
C SER A 12 9.50 1.87 16.99
N LEU A 13 8.93 0.79 16.43
CA LEU A 13 9.61 -0.09 15.49
C LEU A 13 9.58 0.45 14.05
N LEU A 14 8.45 1.02 13.62
CA LEU A 14 8.23 1.41 12.21
C LEU A 14 9.34 2.28 11.61
N PRO A 15 9.87 3.33 12.28
CA PRO A 15 10.90 4.19 11.69
C PRO A 15 12.22 3.49 11.37
N ARG A 16 12.45 2.29 11.92
CA ARG A 16 13.65 1.49 11.65
C ARG A 16 13.55 0.63 10.39
N ILE A 17 12.33 0.43 9.89
CA ILE A 17 12.04 -0.52 8.80
C ILE A 17 11.41 0.20 7.62
N LEU A 18 10.40 1.04 7.86
CA LEU A 18 9.65 1.68 6.79
C LEU A 18 10.36 2.95 6.30
N PRO A 19 10.42 3.16 4.98
CA PRO A 19 10.98 4.38 4.41
C PRO A 19 10.07 5.59 4.67
N PRO A 20 10.63 6.80 4.75
CA PRO A 20 9.85 8.04 4.77
C PRO A 20 9.07 8.21 3.47
N SER A 21 8.01 9.03 3.47
CA SER A 21 7.24 9.28 2.25
C SER A 21 8.09 9.99 1.20
N SER A 22 8.49 9.27 0.16
CA SER A 22 9.17 9.83 -1.01
C SER A 22 8.36 9.58 -2.28
N ASN A 23 8.57 10.43 -3.29
CA ASN A 23 7.94 10.27 -4.61
C ASN A 23 8.31 8.91 -5.20
N GLY A 24 7.31 8.04 -5.41
CA GLY A 24 7.47 6.72 -6.02
C GLY A 24 7.21 5.52 -5.11
N ILE A 25 7.17 5.70 -3.78
CA ILE A 25 6.85 4.61 -2.86
C ILE A 25 5.32 4.44 -2.79
N ARG A 26 4.84 3.19 -2.86
CA ARG A 26 3.42 2.87 -2.62
C ARG A 26 3.02 3.42 -1.26
N GLN A 27 1.94 4.19 -1.19
CA GLN A 27 1.55 4.86 0.06
C GLN A 27 1.33 3.88 1.23
N THR A 28 0.91 2.64 0.94
CA THR A 28 0.76 1.56 1.92
C THR A 28 2.08 1.09 2.54
N LEU A 29 3.23 1.51 2.02
CA LEU A 29 4.56 1.23 2.55
C LEU A 29 5.20 2.46 3.21
N SER A 30 4.51 3.60 3.25
CA SER A 30 5.02 4.84 3.80
C SER A 30 4.97 4.86 5.33
N LEU A 31 6.07 5.26 5.97
CA LEU A 31 6.14 5.48 7.42
C LEU A 31 5.09 6.49 7.91
N ASP A 32 4.82 7.54 7.13
CA ASP A 32 3.93 8.64 7.53
C ASP A 32 2.47 8.18 7.60
N LEU A 33 2.06 7.29 6.70
CA LEU A 33 0.73 6.70 6.71
C LEU A 33 0.50 5.92 8.02
N TRP A 34 1.37 4.95 8.29
CA TRP A 34 1.21 4.05 9.44
C TRP A 34 1.41 4.77 10.76
N SER A 35 2.35 5.71 10.85
CA SER A 35 2.54 6.52 12.05
C SER A 35 1.29 7.34 12.37
N ALA A 36 0.67 7.95 11.36
CA ALA A 36 -0.57 8.70 11.55
C ALA A 36 -1.77 7.79 11.90
N LEU A 37 -1.84 6.57 11.34
CA LEU A 37 -2.88 5.60 11.67
C LEU A 37 -2.75 5.08 13.11
N LEU A 38 -1.54 4.73 13.54
CA LEU A 38 -1.28 4.28 14.92
C LEU A 38 -1.56 5.38 15.94
N GLU A 39 -1.19 6.63 15.64
CA GLU A 39 -1.53 7.77 16.49
C GLU A 39 -3.04 8.03 16.54
N LYS A 40 -3.72 7.94 15.39
CA LYS A 40 -5.17 8.05 15.34
C LYS A 40 -5.84 6.95 16.14
N ALA A 41 -5.45 5.69 15.96
CA ALA A 41 -5.96 4.54 16.71
C ALA A 41 -5.75 4.72 18.23
N HIS A 42 -4.60 5.25 18.65
CA HIS A 42 -4.35 5.56 20.05
C HIS A 42 -5.35 6.57 20.63
N ARG A 43 -5.68 7.63 19.88
CA ARG A 43 -6.70 8.62 20.29
C ARG A 43 -8.11 8.03 20.26
N ASP A 44 -8.41 7.21 19.25
CA ASP A 44 -9.73 6.63 19.06
C ASP A 44 -10.11 5.65 20.17
N LEU A 45 -9.14 5.00 20.83
CA LEU A 45 -9.40 4.14 22.00
C LEU A 45 -10.09 4.87 23.17
N CYS A 46 -10.05 6.20 23.20
CA CYS A 46 -10.73 7.03 24.19
C CYS A 46 -12.10 7.55 23.71
N LEU A 47 -12.45 7.35 22.43
CA LEU A 47 -13.72 7.79 21.87
C LEU A 47 -14.84 6.81 22.18
N LEU A 48 -16.07 7.35 22.18
CA LEU A 48 -17.31 6.64 22.51
C LEU A 48 -18.25 6.56 21.30
N LEU A 49 -17.71 6.80 20.11
CA LEU A 49 -18.45 6.93 18.87
C LEU A 49 -17.94 5.90 17.88
N MET A 50 -18.83 5.00 17.46
CA MET A 50 -18.54 4.04 16.40
C MET A 50 -18.59 4.73 15.05
N ARG A 51 -17.63 4.43 14.17
CA ARG A 51 -17.50 5.06 12.85
C ARG A 51 -17.48 4.01 11.73
N PRO A 52 -18.65 3.59 11.20
CA PRO A 52 -18.70 2.96 9.89
C PRO A 52 -18.31 3.97 8.80
N ILE A 53 -17.50 3.53 7.85
CA ILE A 53 -17.04 4.38 6.75
C ILE A 53 -17.51 3.75 5.43
N VAL A 54 -18.29 4.49 4.66
CA VAL A 54 -18.79 4.06 3.36
C VAL A 54 -17.94 4.68 2.25
N TYR A 55 -17.36 3.84 1.40
CA TYR A 55 -16.53 4.24 0.28
C TYR A 55 -17.04 3.64 -1.03
N GLY A 56 -17.36 4.51 -2.00
CA GLY A 56 -17.64 4.11 -3.38
C GLY A 56 -16.36 3.97 -4.19
N CYS A 57 -16.21 2.85 -4.91
CA CYS A 57 -15.03 2.59 -5.74
C CYS A 57 -14.95 3.50 -6.98
N ASP A 58 -16.10 3.97 -7.46
CA ASP A 58 -16.28 4.86 -8.60
C ASP A 58 -17.60 5.63 -8.45
N ASP A 59 -17.89 6.54 -9.38
CA ASP A 59 -19.11 7.37 -9.38
C ASP A 59 -20.39 6.56 -9.64
N LEU A 60 -20.26 5.35 -10.18
CA LEU A 60 -21.36 4.44 -10.53
C LEU A 60 -21.53 3.30 -9.52
N SER A 61 -20.82 3.39 -8.39
CA SER A 61 -20.78 2.36 -7.37
C SER A 61 -22.05 2.32 -6.53
N GLY A 62 -22.95 3.30 -6.64
CA GLY A 62 -24.18 3.33 -5.85
C GLY A 62 -23.97 3.66 -4.36
N ALA A 63 -22.79 4.11 -3.95
CA ALA A 63 -22.47 4.40 -2.54
C ALA A 63 -23.34 5.53 -1.97
N GLN A 64 -23.57 6.59 -2.77
CA GLN A 64 -24.41 7.71 -2.35
C GLN A 64 -25.87 7.28 -2.17
N GLU A 65 -26.37 6.46 -3.09
CA GLU A 65 -27.70 5.86 -3.03
C GLU A 65 -27.84 4.93 -1.83
N LEU A 66 -26.80 4.16 -1.52
CA LEU A 66 -26.77 3.25 -0.37
C LEU A 66 -26.91 4.06 0.93
N VAL A 67 -26.07 5.07 1.13
CA VAL A 67 -26.14 5.92 2.32
C VAL A 67 -27.48 6.65 2.40
N THR A 68 -28.01 7.13 1.26
CA THR A 68 -29.35 7.74 1.22
C THR A 68 -30.42 6.75 1.64
N ALA A 69 -30.39 5.51 1.13
CA ALA A 69 -31.38 4.48 1.45
C ALA A 69 -31.32 4.00 2.91
N LEU A 70 -30.13 4.03 3.52
CA LEU A 70 -29.96 3.71 4.95
C LEU A 70 -30.49 4.84 5.84
N LEU A 71 -30.25 6.09 5.46
CA LEU A 71 -30.56 7.24 6.30
C LEU A 71 -32.01 7.73 6.15
N ASP A 72 -32.58 7.65 4.95
CA ASP A 72 -33.93 8.10 4.63
C ASP A 72 -34.98 7.14 5.21
N HIS A 73 -36.14 7.67 5.56
CA HIS A 73 -37.27 6.87 6.02
C HIS A 73 -38.57 7.36 5.34
N PRO A 74 -39.55 6.47 5.11
CA PRO A 74 -40.73 6.82 4.31
C PRO A 74 -41.55 7.96 4.92
N PHE A 75 -41.47 8.13 6.23
CA PHE A 75 -42.17 9.18 6.99
C PHE A 75 -41.28 10.41 7.31
N SER A 76 -40.13 10.58 6.65
CA SER A 76 -39.27 11.75 6.87
C SER A 76 -39.96 13.02 6.39
N ASN A 77 -39.71 14.11 7.09
CA ASN A 77 -39.99 15.44 6.56
C ASN A 77 -39.22 15.63 5.24
N ASP A 78 -39.87 16.24 4.25
CA ASP A 78 -39.27 16.59 2.97
C ASP A 78 -37.98 17.42 3.11
N ALA A 79 -37.89 18.28 4.14
CA ALA A 79 -36.68 19.04 4.42
C ALA A 79 -35.49 18.14 4.80
N GLN A 80 -35.71 17.13 5.65
CA GLN A 80 -34.68 16.15 6.01
C GLN A 80 -34.31 15.27 4.81
N ARG A 81 -35.30 14.83 4.04
CA ARG A 81 -35.06 14.06 2.81
C ARG A 81 -34.24 14.85 1.80
N ALA A 82 -34.57 16.12 1.59
CA ALA A 82 -33.82 17.02 0.72
C ALA A 82 -32.39 17.23 1.23
N ALA A 83 -32.20 17.42 2.54
CA ALA A 83 -30.87 17.55 3.14
C ALA A 83 -30.02 16.29 2.94
N ILE A 84 -30.58 15.09 3.14
CA ILE A 84 -29.89 13.82 2.88
C ILE A 84 -29.52 13.74 1.40
N GLN A 85 -30.46 13.97 0.48
CA GLN A 85 -30.22 13.83 -0.96
C GLN A 85 -29.22 14.86 -1.52
N ASN A 86 -29.25 16.08 -0.99
CA ASN A 86 -28.42 17.20 -1.46
C ASN A 86 -27.13 17.40 -0.65
N ARG A 87 -26.81 16.53 0.33
CA ARG A 87 -25.63 16.67 1.21
C ARG A 87 -24.31 16.94 0.49
N TRP A 88 -24.12 16.34 -0.68
CA TRP A 88 -22.91 16.54 -1.49
C TRP A 88 -22.94 17.82 -2.35
N LYS A 89 -24.12 18.40 -2.60
CA LYS A 89 -24.29 19.66 -3.34
C LYS A 89 -23.93 20.87 -2.48
N ASP A 90 -24.28 20.82 -1.19
CA ASP A 90 -24.01 21.90 -0.23
C ASP A 90 -22.55 21.89 0.27
N THR A 91 -21.84 20.82 -0.05
CA THR A 91 -20.45 20.61 0.32
C THR A 91 -19.51 21.43 -0.58
N ARG A 92 -18.70 22.32 0.02
CA ARG A 92 -17.73 23.16 -0.70
C ARG A 92 -16.77 22.32 -1.53
N ALA A 93 -16.34 22.86 -2.68
CA ALA A 93 -15.29 22.27 -3.49
C ALA A 93 -14.04 22.00 -2.63
N GLY A 94 -13.59 20.73 -2.59
CA GLY A 94 -12.42 20.30 -1.84
C GLY A 94 -12.70 19.45 -0.58
N ILE A 95 -13.96 19.31 -0.15
CA ILE A 95 -14.30 18.38 0.94
C ILE A 95 -14.46 16.97 0.34
N GLU A 96 -13.65 16.04 0.85
CA GLU A 96 -13.57 14.66 0.36
C GLU A 96 -14.49 13.69 1.14
N SER A 97 -15.07 14.13 2.26
CA SER A 97 -15.88 13.29 3.15
C SER A 97 -17.03 14.05 3.79
N VAL A 98 -18.17 13.38 3.98
CA VAL A 98 -19.33 13.88 4.73
C VAL A 98 -19.56 13.00 5.94
N SER A 99 -19.53 13.59 7.14
CA SER A 99 -19.91 12.94 8.38
C SER A 99 -21.42 13.07 8.60
N VAL A 100 -22.08 11.98 8.93
CA VAL A 100 -23.51 11.94 9.25
C VAL A 100 -23.73 11.37 10.64
N GLN A 101 -24.38 12.15 11.51
CA GLN A 101 -24.64 11.79 12.90
C GLN A 101 -26.14 11.88 13.23
N TYR A 102 -26.56 11.15 14.26
CA TYR A 102 -27.92 11.29 14.78
C TYR A 102 -28.07 12.63 15.52
N GLY A 103 -29.13 13.39 15.23
CA GLY A 103 -29.45 14.60 15.99
C GLY A 103 -30.41 15.54 15.27
N ALA A 104 -30.81 16.60 15.98
CA ALA A 104 -31.59 17.69 15.37
C ALA A 104 -30.73 18.45 14.35
N PRO A 105 -31.33 18.93 13.24
CA PRO A 105 -30.63 19.75 12.28
C PRO A 105 -30.14 21.03 12.98
N SER A 106 -28.83 21.22 13.02
CA SER A 106 -28.17 22.42 13.54
C SER A 106 -27.44 23.14 12.42
N LEU A 107 -27.06 24.40 12.65
CA LEU A 107 -26.10 25.12 11.79
C LEU A 107 -24.87 24.25 11.63
N SER A 108 -24.71 23.68 10.44
CA SER A 108 -23.86 22.53 10.19
C SER A 108 -22.45 23.01 9.88
N GLU A 109 -21.44 22.40 10.50
CA GLU A 109 -20.09 22.54 10.01
C GLU A 109 -20.02 22.00 8.56
N PRO A 110 -19.23 22.61 7.69
CA PRO A 110 -19.11 22.14 6.31
C PRO A 110 -18.64 20.68 6.29
N GLY A 111 -19.43 19.78 5.68
CA GLY A 111 -19.15 18.35 5.65
C GLY A 111 -19.69 17.56 6.86
N SER A 112 -20.50 18.17 7.73
CA SER A 112 -21.20 17.49 8.83
C SER A 112 -22.72 17.62 8.65
N LEU A 113 -23.45 16.52 8.75
CA LEU A 113 -24.89 16.45 8.60
C LEU A 113 -25.50 15.75 9.82
N ARG A 114 -26.51 16.36 10.43
CA ARG A 114 -27.29 15.75 11.52
C ARG A 114 -28.69 15.41 11.07
N VAL A 115 -29.07 14.15 11.23
CA VAL A 115 -30.39 13.64 10.81
C VAL A 115 -31.04 12.79 11.88
N GLN A 116 -32.37 12.80 11.92
CA GLN A 116 -33.15 11.89 12.75
C GLN A 116 -33.41 10.59 11.97
N SER A 117 -32.37 9.77 11.82
CA SER A 117 -32.49 8.47 11.14
C SER A 117 -32.67 7.35 12.15
N ALA A 118 -33.72 6.54 11.97
CA ALA A 118 -33.95 5.34 12.77
C ALA A 118 -32.80 4.33 12.65
N TRP A 119 -32.15 4.27 11.49
CA TRP A 119 -31.01 3.38 11.26
C TRP A 119 -29.82 3.73 12.15
N LEU A 120 -29.56 5.01 12.41
CA LEU A 120 -28.49 5.44 13.31
C LEU A 120 -28.80 5.15 14.79
N GLN A 121 -30.08 5.06 15.16
CA GLN A 121 -30.51 4.84 16.54
C GLN A 121 -30.59 3.37 16.94
N GLN A 122 -30.85 2.47 15.98
CA GLN A 122 -31.21 1.08 16.27
C GLN A 122 -30.10 0.26 16.95
N PHE A 123 -28.85 0.71 16.89
CA PHE A 123 -27.68 -0.06 17.35
C PHE A 123 -27.37 0.09 18.85
N GLY A 124 -28.02 1.00 19.56
CA GLY A 124 -27.79 1.22 20.99
C GLY A 124 -26.41 1.79 21.35
N VAL A 125 -25.61 2.18 20.35
CA VAL A 125 -24.33 2.88 20.50
C VAL A 125 -24.34 4.17 19.69
N PRO A 126 -23.68 5.26 20.13
CA PRO A 126 -23.51 6.45 19.30
C PRO A 126 -22.76 6.10 18.02
N LEU A 127 -23.32 6.48 16.87
CA LEU A 127 -22.78 6.16 15.56
C LEU A 127 -22.63 7.40 14.68
N GLU A 128 -21.50 7.46 13.97
CA GLU A 128 -21.19 8.47 12.95
C GLU A 128 -20.84 7.77 11.64
N VAL A 129 -21.70 7.92 10.63
CA VAL A 129 -21.40 7.40 9.28
C VAL A 129 -20.52 8.40 8.57
N LEU A 130 -19.31 8.00 8.20
CA LEU A 130 -18.47 8.81 7.32
C LEU A 130 -18.61 8.31 5.89
N GLU A 131 -19.10 9.16 5.00
CA GLU A 131 -19.19 8.88 3.57
C GLU A 131 -18.02 9.53 2.84
N LEU A 132 -17.28 8.75 2.05
CA LEU A 132 -16.17 9.23 1.24
C LEU A 132 -16.60 9.46 -0.20
N ARG A 133 -16.19 10.58 -0.79
CA ARG A 133 -16.48 10.91 -2.19
C ARG A 133 -15.68 10.02 -3.14
N ALA A 134 -16.32 9.47 -4.17
CA ALA A 134 -15.62 8.86 -5.29
C ALA A 134 -15.31 9.92 -6.39
N PRO A 135 -14.20 9.79 -7.15
CA PRO A 135 -12.99 9.07 -6.78
C PRO A 135 -12.16 9.91 -5.79
N ALA A 136 -12.01 9.44 -4.55
CA ALA A 136 -11.09 10.06 -3.60
C ALA A 136 -9.63 9.77 -3.99
N THR A 137 -8.72 10.68 -3.64
CA THR A 137 -7.28 10.40 -3.77
C THR A 137 -6.96 9.11 -2.98
N GLU A 138 -6.46 8.09 -3.69
CA GLU A 138 -6.41 6.71 -3.19
C GLU A 138 -5.77 6.63 -1.80
N GLY A 139 -4.72 7.42 -1.59
CA GLY A 139 -4.03 7.55 -0.32
C GLY A 139 -4.88 7.93 0.88
N LYS A 140 -5.62 9.03 0.76
CA LYS A 140 -6.43 9.56 1.85
C LYS A 140 -7.64 8.65 2.11
N ALA A 141 -8.23 8.09 1.06
CA ALA A 141 -9.33 7.14 1.19
C ALA A 141 -8.90 5.88 1.95
N VAL A 142 -7.77 5.27 1.55
CA VAL A 142 -7.22 4.06 2.21
C VAL A 142 -6.89 4.37 3.67
N LYS A 143 -6.24 5.50 3.95
CA LYS A 143 -5.97 5.94 5.34
C LYS A 143 -7.26 6.04 6.15
N THR A 144 -8.30 6.64 5.57
CA THR A 144 -9.57 6.82 6.28
C THR A 144 -10.25 5.48 6.53
N LEU A 145 -10.33 4.62 5.51
CA LEU A 145 -10.89 3.27 5.60
C LEU A 145 -10.17 2.37 6.61
N LEU A 146 -8.83 2.42 6.68
CA LEU A 146 -8.06 1.64 7.66
C LEU A 146 -8.34 2.05 9.11
N SER A 147 -8.89 3.25 9.32
CA SER A 147 -9.29 3.75 10.64
C SER A 147 -10.79 3.59 10.95
N ALA A 148 -11.53 2.92 10.06
CA ALA A 148 -12.95 2.63 10.26
C ALA A 148 -13.14 1.50 11.28
N ASP A 149 -14.19 1.58 12.09
CA ASP A 149 -14.59 0.44 12.92
C ASP A 149 -15.29 -0.63 12.05
N VAL A 150 -15.98 -0.18 11.01
CA VAL A 150 -16.64 -1.02 9.99
C VAL A 150 -16.43 -0.37 8.62
N PRO A 151 -15.37 -0.76 7.87
CA PRO A 151 -15.18 -0.28 6.52
C PRO A 151 -16.18 -0.96 5.57
N ILE A 152 -17.00 -0.16 4.89
CA ILE A 152 -18.01 -0.58 3.92
C ILE A 152 -17.57 -0.13 2.53
N ILE A 153 -17.10 -1.08 1.73
CA ILE A 153 -16.62 -0.85 0.36
C ILE A 153 -17.77 -1.14 -0.59
N VAL A 154 -18.22 -0.14 -1.34
CA VAL A 154 -19.30 -0.28 -2.32
C VAL A 154 -18.72 -0.30 -3.72
N CYS A 155 -19.04 -1.34 -4.48
CA CYS A 155 -18.49 -1.60 -5.79
C CYS A 155 -19.57 -2.02 -6.77
N ASN A 156 -19.55 -1.44 -7.97
CA ASN A 156 -20.29 -1.94 -9.10
C ASN A 156 -19.36 -2.82 -9.95
N SER A 157 -19.64 -4.13 -9.98
CA SER A 157 -18.78 -5.10 -10.69
C SER A 157 -18.77 -4.93 -12.21
N ALA A 158 -19.71 -4.17 -12.77
CA ALA A 158 -19.73 -3.85 -14.19
C ALA A 158 -18.73 -2.75 -14.57
N THR A 159 -18.40 -1.84 -13.64
CA THR A 159 -17.55 -0.66 -13.88
C THR A 159 -16.18 -0.80 -13.24
N THR A 160 -16.09 -1.45 -12.08
CA THR A 160 -14.84 -1.67 -11.35
C THR A 160 -14.44 -3.15 -11.38
N PRO A 161 -13.28 -3.50 -11.97
CA PRO A 161 -12.81 -4.89 -12.00
C PRO A 161 -12.40 -5.36 -10.60
N LEU A 162 -13.07 -6.42 -10.13
CA LEU A 162 -12.87 -6.98 -8.79
C LEU A 162 -11.41 -7.35 -8.46
N PRO A 163 -10.63 -8.03 -9.34
CA PRO A 163 -9.24 -8.40 -8.99
C PRO A 163 -8.36 -7.19 -8.65
N SER A 164 -8.51 -6.10 -9.40
CA SER A 164 -7.79 -4.84 -9.15
C SER A 164 -8.24 -4.20 -7.85
N LEU A 165 -9.55 -4.23 -7.56
CA LEU A 165 -10.10 -3.70 -6.32
C LEU A 165 -9.58 -4.48 -5.09
N LEU A 166 -9.66 -5.81 -5.13
CA LEU A 166 -9.23 -6.69 -4.04
C LEU A 166 -7.73 -6.52 -3.76
N THR A 167 -6.90 -6.42 -4.79
CA THR A 167 -5.45 -6.19 -4.63
C THR A 167 -5.18 -4.80 -4.06
N ARG A 168 -5.88 -3.77 -4.55
CA ARG A 168 -5.67 -2.37 -4.13
C ARG A 168 -6.11 -2.13 -2.69
N LEU A 169 -7.24 -2.72 -2.27
CA LEU A 169 -7.83 -2.55 -0.95
C LEU A 169 -7.56 -3.73 -0.01
N ALA A 170 -6.64 -4.65 -0.36
CA ALA A 170 -6.29 -5.81 0.44
C ALA A 170 -6.13 -5.52 1.96
N PRO A 171 -5.37 -4.49 2.41
CA PRO A 171 -5.23 -4.24 3.85
C PRO A 171 -6.52 -3.74 4.51
N VAL A 172 -7.42 -3.08 3.77
CA VAL A 172 -8.73 -2.65 4.27
C VAL A 172 -9.66 -3.85 4.37
N LEU A 173 -9.66 -4.72 3.36
CA LEU A 173 -10.50 -5.92 3.31
C LEU A 173 -10.06 -7.00 4.31
N ALA A 174 -8.82 -6.94 4.79
CA ALA A 174 -8.33 -7.74 5.89
C ALA A 174 -8.86 -7.30 7.28
N HIS A 175 -9.57 -6.17 7.36
CA HIS A 175 -10.17 -5.72 8.61
C HIS A 175 -11.28 -6.70 9.05
N PRO A 176 -11.35 -7.10 10.33
CA PRO A 176 -12.27 -8.15 10.79
C PRO A 176 -13.75 -7.83 10.53
N ASN A 177 -14.10 -6.55 10.58
CA ASN A 177 -15.46 -6.05 10.32
C ASN A 177 -15.62 -5.43 8.92
N ALA A 178 -14.76 -5.77 7.96
CA ALA A 178 -14.89 -5.25 6.59
C ALA A 178 -16.10 -5.85 5.88
N VAL A 179 -16.83 -4.99 5.16
CA VAL A 179 -17.98 -5.38 4.35
C VAL A 179 -17.77 -4.93 2.92
N LEU A 180 -17.77 -5.89 1.98
CA LEU A 180 -17.78 -5.63 0.54
C LEU A 180 -19.20 -5.70 0.01
N VAL A 181 -19.73 -4.57 -0.43
CA VAL A 181 -21.06 -4.45 -1.05
C VAL A 181 -20.91 -4.42 -2.56
N LEU A 182 -21.50 -5.40 -3.23
CA LEU A 182 -21.63 -5.46 -4.68
C LEU A 182 -23.02 -4.93 -5.08
N THR A 183 -23.06 -3.89 -5.92
CA THR A 183 -24.33 -3.33 -6.38
C THR A 183 -25.00 -4.21 -7.42
N SER A 184 -25.76 -5.18 -6.93
CA SER A 184 -26.57 -6.11 -7.72
C SER A 184 -27.70 -6.63 -6.84
N SER A 185 -28.87 -6.85 -7.44
CA SER A 185 -30.03 -7.42 -6.77
C SER A 185 -29.90 -8.92 -6.51
N SER A 186 -29.00 -9.61 -7.24
CA SER A 186 -28.77 -11.05 -7.10
C SER A 186 -27.29 -11.37 -6.98
N GLY A 187 -26.99 -12.25 -6.02
CA GLY A 187 -25.66 -12.80 -5.81
C GLY A 187 -25.53 -14.16 -6.46
N SER A 188 -24.36 -14.42 -7.04
CA SER A 188 -23.98 -15.76 -7.49
C SER A 188 -23.01 -16.36 -6.47
N GLU A 189 -23.32 -17.52 -5.91
CA GLU A 189 -22.43 -18.27 -5.01
C GLU A 189 -21.06 -18.54 -5.66
N ALA A 190 -21.04 -18.77 -6.99
CA ALA A 190 -19.79 -18.93 -7.73
C ALA A 190 -18.91 -17.67 -7.67
N LEU A 191 -19.52 -16.48 -7.72
CA LEU A 191 -18.79 -15.22 -7.59
C LEU A 191 -18.29 -15.02 -6.16
N ILE A 192 -19.10 -15.32 -5.15
CA ILE A 192 -18.68 -15.27 -3.73
C ILE A 192 -17.47 -16.17 -3.51
N ASN A 193 -17.55 -17.43 -3.96
CA ASN A 193 -16.45 -18.39 -3.83
C ASN A 193 -15.19 -17.94 -4.57
N ARG A 194 -15.36 -17.31 -5.74
CA ARG A 194 -14.23 -16.72 -6.48
C ARG A 194 -13.60 -15.57 -5.71
N ILE A 195 -14.38 -14.66 -5.14
CA ILE A 195 -13.85 -13.54 -4.34
C ILE A 195 -13.14 -14.08 -3.10
N ARG A 196 -13.74 -15.04 -2.39
CA ARG A 196 -13.12 -15.71 -1.25
C ARG A 196 -11.82 -16.41 -1.62
N SER A 197 -11.72 -17.01 -2.81
CA SER A 197 -10.46 -17.64 -3.26
C SER A 197 -9.34 -16.64 -3.54
N LEU A 198 -9.68 -15.36 -3.76
CA LEU A 198 -8.73 -14.28 -3.98
C LEU A 198 -8.37 -13.54 -2.69
N CYS A 199 -9.10 -13.78 -1.59
CA CYS A 199 -8.87 -13.17 -0.29
C CYS A 199 -8.35 -14.22 0.69
N GLU A 200 -7.30 -13.91 1.44
CA GLU A 200 -6.76 -14.83 2.45
C GLU A 200 -7.58 -14.86 3.75
N HIS A 201 -8.65 -14.07 3.81
CA HIS A 201 -9.43 -13.82 5.03
C HIS A 201 -10.93 -13.97 4.77
N ASP A 202 -11.68 -14.24 5.84
CA ASP A 202 -13.13 -14.31 5.77
C ASP A 202 -13.71 -12.90 5.59
N LEU A 203 -14.21 -12.63 4.38
CA LEU A 203 -14.75 -11.33 3.99
C LEU A 203 -16.28 -11.41 3.90
N THR A 204 -16.96 -10.48 4.55
CA THR A 204 -18.41 -10.34 4.43
C THR A 204 -18.74 -9.71 3.08
N ILE A 205 -19.34 -10.49 2.17
CA ILE A 205 -19.71 -10.06 0.82
C ILE A 205 -21.24 -9.98 0.73
N LEU A 206 -21.77 -8.80 0.42
CA LEU A 206 -23.20 -8.55 0.31
C LEU A 206 -23.58 -8.09 -1.09
N PHE A 207 -24.72 -8.57 -1.60
CA PHE A 207 -25.32 -8.11 -2.86
C PHE A 207 -26.52 -7.24 -2.54
N ILE A 208 -26.41 -5.94 -2.83
CA ILE A 208 -27.41 -4.93 -2.46
C ILE A 208 -27.76 -4.13 -3.71
N ASP A 209 -29.03 -3.77 -3.86
CA ASP A 209 -29.49 -2.85 -4.91
C ASP A 209 -30.00 -1.54 -4.28
N PRO A 210 -29.12 -0.54 -4.07
CA PRO A 210 -29.50 0.73 -3.47
C PRO A 210 -30.57 1.47 -4.28
N SER A 211 -30.52 1.36 -5.61
CA SER A 211 -31.47 2.02 -6.50
C SER A 211 -32.89 1.51 -6.30
N ARG A 212 -33.04 0.18 -6.09
CA ARG A 212 -34.31 -0.46 -5.79
C ARG A 212 -34.83 -0.08 -4.40
N ALA A 213 -33.96 0.03 -3.40
CA ALA A 213 -34.33 0.50 -2.06
C ALA A 213 -34.88 1.93 -2.10
N LEU A 214 -34.20 2.85 -2.81
CA LEU A 214 -34.68 4.23 -2.98
C LEU A 214 -36.00 4.29 -3.75
N LYS A 215 -36.18 3.47 -4.78
CA LYS A 215 -37.45 3.37 -5.50
C LYS A 215 -38.57 2.92 -4.57
N ALA A 216 -38.32 1.94 -3.70
CA ALA A 216 -39.28 1.49 -2.69
C ALA A 216 -39.70 2.65 -1.78
N LEU A 217 -38.73 3.39 -1.23
CA LEU A 217 -38.98 4.53 -0.34
C LEU A 217 -39.84 5.60 -1.04
N ARG A 218 -39.54 5.92 -2.30
CA ARG A 218 -40.31 6.88 -3.10
C ARG A 218 -41.75 6.43 -3.37
N ILE A 219 -41.96 5.14 -3.64
CA ILE A 219 -43.31 4.58 -3.85
C ILE A 219 -44.15 4.81 -2.59
N LEU A 220 -43.62 4.46 -1.42
CA LEU A 220 -44.36 4.62 -0.16
C LEU A 220 -44.57 6.08 0.21
N SER A 221 -43.56 6.94 0.02
CA SER A 221 -43.69 8.37 0.33
C SER A 221 -44.71 9.09 -0.56
N SER A 222 -44.90 8.63 -1.81
CA SER A 222 -45.86 9.23 -2.75
C SER A 222 -47.32 8.89 -2.47
N ALA A 223 -47.58 7.73 -1.84
CA ALA A 223 -48.94 7.25 -1.58
C ALA A 223 -48.99 6.38 -0.31
N PRO A 224 -48.75 6.96 0.89
CA PRO A 224 -48.59 6.19 2.13
C PRO A 224 -49.85 5.41 2.54
N SER A 225 -51.04 5.88 2.14
CA SER A 225 -52.32 5.24 2.47
C SER A 225 -52.73 4.14 1.48
N SER A 226 -51.98 3.93 0.39
CA SER A 226 -52.30 2.93 -0.62
C SER A 226 -51.74 1.56 -0.26
N SER A 227 -52.61 0.55 -0.13
CA SER A 227 -52.20 -0.83 0.16
C SER A 227 -51.21 -1.37 -0.89
N THR A 228 -51.45 -1.06 -2.17
CA THR A 228 -50.56 -1.42 -3.27
C THR A 228 -49.19 -0.74 -3.18
N ALA A 229 -49.12 0.50 -2.67
CA ALA A 229 -47.83 1.17 -2.45
C ALA A 229 -47.04 0.53 -1.31
N VAL A 230 -47.73 0.12 -0.23
CA VAL A 230 -47.12 -0.62 0.88
C VAL A 230 -46.58 -1.97 0.43
N GLU A 231 -47.35 -2.73 -0.35
CA GLU A 231 -46.93 -4.03 -0.89
C GLU A 231 -45.68 -3.88 -1.79
N LYS A 232 -45.71 -2.94 -2.75
CA LYS A 232 -44.57 -2.66 -3.62
C LYS A 232 -43.35 -2.15 -2.85
N TYR A 233 -43.56 -1.41 -1.77
CA TYR A 233 -42.47 -1.00 -0.89
C TYR A 233 -41.82 -2.21 -0.23
N GLN A 234 -42.62 -3.08 0.41
CA GLN A 234 -42.12 -4.28 1.08
C GLN A 234 -41.39 -5.20 0.10
N GLU A 235 -41.96 -5.45 -1.08
CA GLU A 235 -41.33 -6.27 -2.11
C GLU A 235 -39.99 -5.69 -2.57
N ASN A 236 -39.95 -4.41 -2.95
CA ASN A 236 -38.74 -3.80 -3.47
C ASN A 236 -37.67 -3.56 -2.40
N PHE A 237 -38.07 -3.19 -1.18
CA PHE A 237 -37.14 -2.98 -0.08
C PHE A 237 -36.52 -4.30 0.36
N THR A 238 -37.33 -5.37 0.50
CA THR A 238 -36.81 -6.71 0.82
C THR A 238 -35.86 -7.20 -0.26
N ALA A 239 -36.26 -7.09 -1.53
CA ALA A 239 -35.44 -7.55 -2.64
C ALA A 239 -34.20 -6.67 -2.93
N SER A 240 -34.09 -5.50 -2.30
CA SER A 240 -32.86 -4.69 -2.32
C SER A 240 -31.76 -5.24 -1.42
N ASN A 241 -32.09 -6.15 -0.49
CA ASN A 241 -31.19 -6.72 0.52
C ASN A 241 -30.51 -5.71 1.46
N LEU A 242 -31.02 -4.47 1.58
CA LEU A 242 -30.44 -3.46 2.46
C LEU A 242 -30.40 -3.88 3.94
N SER A 243 -31.36 -4.71 4.36
CA SER A 243 -31.40 -5.31 5.70
C SER A 243 -30.15 -6.13 6.04
N LYS A 244 -29.54 -6.80 5.05
CA LYS A 244 -28.32 -7.61 5.27
C LYS A 244 -27.12 -6.76 5.68
N LEU A 245 -27.02 -5.53 5.17
CA LEU A 245 -25.98 -4.60 5.62
C LEU A 245 -26.20 -4.15 7.06
N THR A 246 -27.47 -3.88 7.40
CA THR A 246 -27.85 -3.54 8.77
C THR A 246 -27.53 -4.69 9.73
N GLU A 247 -27.81 -5.92 9.32
CA GLU A 247 -27.46 -7.14 10.06
C GLU A 247 -25.95 -7.30 10.20
N ALA A 248 -25.17 -7.09 9.14
CA ALA A 248 -23.70 -7.17 9.21
C ALA A 248 -23.09 -6.13 10.17
N VAL A 249 -23.59 -4.89 10.16
CA VAL A 249 -23.17 -3.85 11.11
C VAL A 249 -23.58 -4.24 12.53
N SER A 250 -24.81 -4.74 12.72
CA SER A 250 -25.29 -5.22 14.01
C SER A 250 -24.44 -6.38 14.54
N HIS A 251 -24.06 -7.32 13.66
CA HIS A 251 -23.22 -8.46 14.01
C HIS A 251 -21.83 -8.01 14.50
N ALA A 252 -21.20 -7.05 13.83
CA ALA A 252 -19.93 -6.48 14.28
C ALA A 252 -20.04 -5.88 15.71
N ILE A 253 -21.16 -5.21 16.00
CA ILE A 253 -21.44 -4.63 17.33
C ILE A 253 -21.68 -5.74 18.36
N VAL A 254 -22.49 -6.74 18.03
CA VAL A 254 -22.80 -7.88 18.92
C VAL A 254 -21.55 -8.70 19.23
N ASP A 255 -20.70 -8.96 18.23
CA ASP A 255 -19.43 -9.66 18.41
C ASP A 255 -18.48 -8.89 19.33
N ALA A 256 -18.46 -7.56 19.24
CA ALA A 256 -17.71 -6.72 20.16
C ALA A 256 -18.34 -6.66 21.56
N ALA A 257 -19.63 -6.95 21.68
CA ALA A 257 -20.42 -6.77 22.90
C ALA A 257 -20.45 -7.96 23.86
N ARG A 258 -19.81 -9.11 23.56
CA ARG A 258 -19.81 -10.38 24.34
C ARG A 258 -19.87 -10.23 25.89
N GLY A 259 -21.03 -9.90 26.43
CA GLY A 259 -21.30 -9.65 27.86
C GLY A 259 -20.89 -8.28 28.43
N THR A 260 -20.61 -7.27 27.61
CA THR A 260 -20.06 -5.97 28.07
C THR A 260 -21.08 -4.82 27.93
N SER A 261 -20.85 -3.71 28.66
CA SER A 261 -21.68 -2.49 28.56
C SER A 261 -21.50 -1.79 27.21
N SER A 262 -22.47 -0.97 26.78
CA SER A 262 -22.42 -0.23 25.50
C SER A 262 -21.13 0.58 25.29
N PHE A 263 -20.64 1.21 26.35
CA PHE A 263 -19.35 1.90 26.38
C PHE A 263 -18.18 0.96 26.05
N ALA A 264 -18.16 -0.21 26.66
CA ALA A 264 -17.13 -1.21 26.43
C ALA A 264 -17.25 -1.84 25.03
N VAL A 265 -18.44 -1.87 24.40
CA VAL A 265 -18.61 -2.32 23.02
C VAL A 265 -17.82 -1.43 22.05
N VAL A 266 -17.99 -0.11 22.15
CA VAL A 266 -17.28 0.83 21.26
C VAL A 266 -15.77 0.77 21.49
N GLN A 267 -15.33 0.67 22.75
CA GLN A 267 -13.91 0.47 23.05
C GLN A 267 -13.35 -0.84 22.49
N ASN A 268 -14.13 -1.92 22.50
CA ASN A 268 -13.74 -3.19 21.90
C ASN A 268 -13.63 -3.09 20.38
N LEU A 269 -14.54 -2.38 19.72
CA LEU A 269 -14.45 -2.10 18.27
C LEU A 269 -13.18 -1.32 17.94
N HIS A 270 -12.92 -0.21 18.65
CA HIS A 270 -11.70 0.57 18.46
C HIS A 270 -10.44 -0.26 18.75
N ALA A 271 -10.49 -1.18 19.72
CA ALA A 271 -9.40 -2.10 20.01
C ALA A 271 -9.17 -3.12 18.88
N GLN A 272 -10.23 -3.63 18.25
CA GLN A 272 -10.14 -4.49 17.06
C GLN A 272 -9.55 -3.74 15.88
N THR A 273 -10.00 -2.52 15.61
CA THR A 273 -9.45 -1.65 14.56
C THR A 273 -7.98 -1.33 14.82
N ALA A 274 -7.61 -0.98 16.05
CA ALA A 274 -6.23 -0.76 16.44
C ALA A 274 -5.36 -2.01 16.22
N HIS A 275 -5.89 -3.20 16.54
CA HIS A 275 -5.19 -4.46 16.30
C HIS A 275 -4.98 -4.73 14.81
N SER A 276 -6.01 -4.50 13.98
CA SER A 276 -5.92 -4.61 12.52
C SER A 276 -4.88 -3.64 11.95
N ILE A 277 -4.85 -2.38 12.39
CA ILE A 277 -3.82 -1.40 11.99
C ILE A 277 -2.41 -1.88 12.36
N VAL A 278 -2.23 -2.44 13.57
CA VAL A 278 -0.94 -3.01 13.98
C VAL A 278 -0.54 -4.15 13.07
N GLN A 279 -1.41 -5.14 12.86
CA GLN A 279 -1.14 -6.30 12.00
C GLN A 279 -0.77 -5.87 10.58
N ASN A 280 -1.55 -4.96 9.99
CA ASN A 280 -1.31 -4.43 8.66
C ASN A 280 0.03 -3.66 8.58
N SER A 281 0.37 -2.86 9.59
CA SER A 281 1.65 -2.15 9.64
C SER A 281 2.85 -3.10 9.75
N LEU A 282 2.72 -4.19 10.52
CA LEU A 282 3.75 -5.21 10.64
C LEU A 282 3.89 -6.04 9.36
N SER A 283 2.78 -6.34 8.68
CA SER A 283 2.79 -6.95 7.35
C SER A 283 3.48 -6.06 6.32
N ALA A 284 3.22 -4.75 6.34
CA ALA A 284 3.94 -3.79 5.51
C ALA A 284 5.46 -3.78 5.82
N CYS A 285 5.85 -3.79 7.10
CA CYS A 285 7.26 -3.94 7.49
C CYS A 285 7.88 -5.24 6.96
N GLN A 286 7.17 -6.36 7.09
CA GLN A 286 7.63 -7.66 6.61
C GLN A 286 7.84 -7.64 5.09
N SER A 287 6.93 -7.03 4.34
CA SER A 287 7.07 -6.88 2.89
C SER A 287 8.30 -6.06 2.51
N VAL A 288 8.55 -4.92 3.18
CA VAL A 288 9.76 -4.10 2.94
C VAL A 288 11.03 -4.88 3.26
N LEU A 289 11.06 -5.61 4.39
CA LEU A 289 12.21 -6.42 4.77
C LEU A 289 12.47 -7.57 3.79
N GLN A 290 11.42 -8.22 3.28
CA GLN A 290 11.54 -9.26 2.27
C GLN A 290 12.12 -8.71 0.95
N THR A 291 11.64 -7.55 0.49
CA THR A 291 12.20 -6.87 -0.68
C THR A 291 13.68 -6.53 -0.48
N ALA A 292 14.04 -5.91 0.65
CA ALA A 292 15.43 -5.57 0.95
C ALA A 292 16.33 -6.82 1.03
N ARG A 293 15.82 -7.93 1.56
CA ARG A 293 16.54 -9.21 1.57
C ARG A 293 16.78 -9.73 0.15
N HIS A 294 15.77 -9.70 -0.71
CA HIS A 294 15.90 -10.12 -2.10
C HIS A 294 16.92 -9.27 -2.87
N GLU A 295 16.95 -7.95 -2.65
CA GLU A 295 17.95 -7.06 -3.25
C GLU A 295 19.39 -7.40 -2.80
N VAL A 296 19.58 -7.68 -1.51
CA VAL A 296 20.89 -8.11 -0.99
C VAL A 296 21.31 -9.45 -1.58
N ASP A 297 20.39 -10.43 -1.64
CA ASP A 297 20.66 -11.73 -2.24
C ASP A 297 21.05 -11.58 -3.72
N GLU A 298 20.35 -10.73 -4.48
CA GLU A 298 20.68 -10.41 -5.87
C GLU A 298 22.08 -9.79 -6.01
N LEU A 299 22.41 -8.77 -5.20
CA LEU A 299 23.74 -8.16 -5.23
C LEU A 299 24.84 -9.15 -4.88
N CYS A 300 24.62 -10.05 -3.92
CA CYS A 300 25.56 -11.12 -3.59
C CYS A 300 25.81 -12.04 -4.79
N THR A 301 24.76 -12.39 -5.56
CA THR A 301 24.94 -13.19 -6.79
C THR A 301 25.72 -12.42 -7.86
N GLN A 302 25.45 -11.13 -8.04
CA GLN A 302 26.13 -10.28 -9.02
C GLN A 302 27.61 -10.08 -8.67
N VAL A 303 27.94 -9.82 -7.39
CA VAL A 303 29.33 -9.70 -6.92
C VAL A 303 30.08 -11.02 -7.09
N SER A 304 29.42 -12.14 -6.81
CA SER A 304 30.03 -13.47 -7.01
C SER A 304 30.32 -13.74 -8.50
N ALA A 305 29.39 -13.37 -9.39
CA ALA A 305 29.58 -13.46 -10.83
C ALA A 305 30.71 -12.54 -11.32
N LEU A 306 30.80 -11.31 -10.80
CA LEU A 306 31.87 -10.38 -11.14
C LEU A 306 33.24 -10.90 -10.67
N ARG A 307 33.34 -11.45 -9.46
CA ARG A 307 34.57 -12.09 -8.97
C ARG A 307 34.97 -13.27 -9.83
N ALA A 308 34.03 -14.11 -10.24
CA ALA A 308 34.30 -15.23 -11.15
C ALA A 308 34.85 -14.73 -12.49
N ARG A 309 34.25 -13.68 -13.08
CA ARG A 309 34.76 -13.06 -14.32
C ARG A 309 36.12 -12.41 -14.14
N ALA A 310 36.35 -11.73 -13.02
CA ALA A 310 37.65 -11.11 -12.73
C ALA A 310 38.74 -12.17 -12.60
N GLU A 311 38.46 -13.30 -11.95
CA GLU A 311 39.40 -14.41 -11.86
C GLU A 311 39.61 -15.09 -13.22
N GLU A 312 38.55 -15.24 -14.03
CA GLU A 312 38.66 -15.74 -15.39
C GLU A 312 39.57 -14.86 -16.25
N VAL A 313 39.39 -13.52 -16.20
CA VAL A 313 40.23 -12.55 -16.89
C VAL A 313 41.66 -12.60 -16.34
N ARG A 314 41.85 -12.73 -15.03
CA ARG A 314 43.17 -12.85 -14.41
C ARG A 314 43.91 -14.10 -14.89
N VAL A 315 43.23 -15.25 -14.94
CA VAL A 315 43.78 -16.52 -15.43
C VAL A 315 44.07 -16.45 -16.93
N LYS A 316 43.17 -15.85 -17.73
CA LYS A 316 43.39 -15.63 -19.17
C LYS A 316 44.56 -14.71 -19.44
N ALA A 317 44.62 -13.55 -18.80
CA ALA A 317 45.72 -12.59 -18.93
C ALA A 317 47.05 -13.21 -18.49
N ALA A 318 47.09 -13.96 -17.38
CA ALA A 318 48.28 -14.70 -16.99
C ALA A 318 48.69 -15.72 -18.07
N ARG A 319 47.75 -16.47 -18.65
CA ARG A 319 48.03 -17.42 -19.72
C ARG A 319 48.48 -16.75 -21.02
N GLU A 320 47.93 -15.59 -21.36
CA GLU A 320 48.28 -14.82 -22.56
C GLU A 320 49.64 -14.14 -22.43
N VAL A 321 49.93 -13.53 -21.27
CA VAL A 321 51.20 -12.87 -20.96
C VAL A 321 52.31 -13.90 -20.78
N PHE A 322 52.10 -14.96 -19.99
CA PHE A 322 53.13 -15.94 -19.64
C PHE A 322 53.21 -17.15 -20.61
N GLY A 323 52.24 -17.31 -21.50
CA GLY A 323 52.12 -18.47 -22.39
C GLY A 323 51.64 -19.74 -21.67
N PRO A 324 51.30 -20.81 -22.43
CA PRO A 324 50.97 -22.11 -21.83
C PRO A 324 52.21 -22.69 -21.12
N ALA A 325 52.00 -23.26 -19.93
CA ALA A 325 53.05 -23.86 -19.09
C ALA A 325 53.78 -25.05 -19.75
N ASP A 326 53.26 -25.57 -20.87
CA ASP A 326 53.96 -26.51 -21.74
C ASP A 326 55.07 -25.78 -22.51
N GLY A 327 56.20 -25.57 -21.82
CA GLY A 327 57.62 -25.42 -22.22
C GLY A 327 58.07 -24.81 -23.56
N SER A 328 57.22 -24.68 -24.58
CA SER A 328 57.59 -24.31 -25.94
C SER A 328 57.43 -22.81 -26.24
N LYS A 329 56.78 -22.03 -25.36
CA LYS A 329 56.59 -20.56 -25.54
C LYS A 329 57.19 -19.70 -24.43
N SER A 330 57.77 -20.29 -23.38
CA SER A 330 58.67 -19.58 -22.44
C SER A 330 59.79 -18.85 -23.20
N ASP A 331 60.19 -19.40 -24.35
CA ASP A 331 61.12 -18.77 -25.28
C ASP A 331 60.65 -17.42 -25.80
N ALA A 332 59.36 -17.12 -25.96
CA ALA A 332 58.95 -15.82 -26.52
C ALA A 332 59.19 -14.65 -25.54
N ILE A 333 58.92 -14.86 -24.26
CA ILE A 333 59.18 -13.85 -23.22
C ILE A 333 60.68 -13.79 -22.97
N GLN A 334 61.35 -14.93 -22.84
CA GLN A 334 62.79 -14.99 -22.63
C GLN A 334 63.55 -14.39 -23.82
N THR A 335 63.11 -14.62 -25.06
CA THR A 335 63.70 -13.97 -26.25
C THR A 335 63.39 -12.48 -26.32
N SER A 336 62.20 -12.02 -25.93
CA SER A 336 61.91 -10.58 -25.85
C SER A 336 62.73 -9.90 -24.76
N LEU A 337 62.89 -10.55 -23.60
CA LEU A 337 63.70 -10.07 -22.48
C LEU A 337 65.19 -10.10 -22.82
N ASP A 338 65.66 -11.13 -23.53
CA ASP A 338 67.03 -11.23 -24.05
C ASP A 338 67.29 -10.24 -25.19
N LYS A 339 66.26 -9.87 -25.97
CA LYS A 339 66.34 -8.81 -26.98
C LYS A 339 66.42 -7.45 -26.31
N SER A 340 65.55 -7.12 -25.37
CA SER A 340 65.64 -5.90 -24.56
C SER A 340 66.97 -5.82 -23.81
N ARG A 341 67.46 -6.94 -23.24
CA ARG A 341 68.78 -7.00 -22.60
C ARG A 341 69.91 -6.75 -23.60
N ARG A 342 69.82 -7.29 -24.82
CA ARG A 342 70.78 -7.03 -25.90
C ARG A 342 70.76 -5.58 -26.37
N ASP A 343 69.60 -4.93 -26.37
CA ASP A 343 69.44 -3.55 -26.82
C ASP A 343 69.89 -2.53 -25.74
N ILE A 344 69.69 -2.85 -24.45
CA ILE A 344 70.12 -2.01 -23.31
C ILE A 344 71.61 -2.17 -23.00
N LYS A 345 72.18 -3.36 -23.19
CA LYS A 345 73.58 -3.64 -22.86
C LYS A 345 74.58 -2.67 -23.51
N PRO A 346 74.54 -2.38 -24.83
CA PRO A 346 75.51 -1.46 -25.45
C PRO A 346 75.35 -0.02 -24.97
N THR A 347 74.15 0.42 -24.62
CA THR A 347 73.91 1.76 -24.05
C THR A 347 74.42 1.84 -22.60
N MET A 348 74.17 0.83 -21.77
CA MET A 348 74.76 0.74 -20.43
C MET A 348 76.29 0.64 -20.47
N ASP A 349 76.85 -0.16 -21.38
CA ASP A 349 78.31 -0.30 -21.55
C ASP A 349 78.95 1.00 -22.09
N SER A 350 78.19 1.84 -22.81
CA SER A 350 78.63 3.17 -23.26
C SER A 350 78.67 4.23 -22.15
N LEU A 351 77.98 3.97 -21.03
CA LEU A 351 78.03 4.77 -19.80
C LEU A 351 79.27 4.37 -18.98
N THR A 352 80.45 4.51 -19.58
CA THR A 352 81.72 4.31 -18.87
C THR A 352 81.81 5.27 -17.68
N TRP A 353 82.20 4.76 -16.51
CA TRP A 353 82.25 5.46 -15.22
C TRP A 353 82.95 6.84 -15.22
N TRP A 354 83.85 7.09 -16.16
CA TRP A 354 84.51 8.38 -16.34
C TRP A 354 83.57 9.50 -16.83
N LYS A 355 82.50 9.18 -17.57
CA LYS A 355 81.48 10.16 -18.01
C LYS A 355 80.44 10.48 -16.93
N LEU A 356 80.24 9.57 -15.97
CA LEU A 356 79.35 9.73 -14.81
C LEU A 356 79.85 10.77 -13.79
N LEU A 357 81.16 11.03 -13.76
CA LEU A 357 81.79 11.99 -12.84
C LEU A 357 81.58 13.47 -13.22
N LEU A 358 81.11 13.77 -14.44
CA LEU A 358 81.01 15.15 -14.94
C LEU A 358 79.58 15.72 -14.97
N ARG A 359 78.53 14.88 -14.84
CA ARG A 359 77.13 15.31 -14.73
C ARG A 359 76.27 14.26 -14.00
N PRO A 360 76.09 14.39 -12.67
CA PRO A 360 75.32 13.42 -11.90
C PRO A 360 73.80 13.49 -12.15
N ASP A 361 73.26 14.65 -12.56
CA ASP A 361 71.80 14.82 -12.72
C ASP A 361 71.24 14.35 -14.08
N ASP A 362 72.04 14.40 -15.17
CA ASP A 362 71.56 14.04 -16.51
C ASP A 362 71.44 12.51 -16.74
N VAL A 363 72.13 11.71 -15.93
CA VAL A 363 72.18 10.24 -16.12
C VAL A 363 70.90 9.57 -15.64
N GLY A 364 70.25 10.12 -14.61
CA GLY A 364 68.96 9.62 -14.12
C GLY A 364 67.88 9.72 -15.20
N ASP A 365 67.77 10.88 -15.83
CA ASP A 365 66.75 11.15 -16.86
C ASP A 365 67.02 10.37 -18.16
N THR A 366 68.28 10.19 -18.56
CA THR A 366 68.62 9.37 -19.73
C THR A 366 68.37 7.88 -19.48
N VAL A 367 68.69 7.37 -18.29
CA VAL A 367 68.37 5.97 -17.94
C VAL A 367 66.86 5.79 -17.86
N LEU A 368 66.12 6.71 -17.25
CA LEU A 368 64.66 6.66 -17.18
C LEU A 368 64.01 6.72 -18.56
N THR A 369 64.43 7.62 -19.45
CA THR A 369 63.87 7.71 -20.81
C THR A 369 64.21 6.49 -21.68
N ILE A 370 65.39 5.89 -21.51
CA ILE A 370 65.76 4.66 -22.22
C ILE A 370 64.99 3.47 -21.66
N VAL A 371 64.84 3.37 -20.34
CA VAL A 371 63.99 2.34 -19.73
C VAL A 371 62.56 2.53 -20.24
N ASP A 372 62.00 3.73 -20.26
CA ASP A 372 60.63 3.98 -20.73
C ASP A 372 60.44 3.75 -22.25
N GLN A 373 61.50 3.90 -23.05
CA GLN A 373 61.49 3.54 -24.47
C GLN A 373 61.63 2.03 -24.72
N VAL A 374 62.40 1.33 -23.89
CA VAL A 374 62.73 -0.10 -24.09
C VAL A 374 61.86 -1.03 -23.23
N TRP A 375 61.18 -0.51 -22.22
CA TRP A 375 60.26 -1.26 -21.37
C TRP A 375 59.04 -1.69 -22.18
N CYS A 376 59.20 -2.84 -22.83
CA CYS A 376 58.20 -3.78 -23.29
C CYS A 376 56.87 -3.21 -23.82
N LYS A 377 56.92 -2.15 -24.63
CA LYS A 377 55.78 -1.71 -25.46
C LYS A 377 55.25 -2.83 -26.36
N ASP A 378 56.13 -3.76 -26.75
CA ASP A 378 55.78 -4.98 -27.49
C ASP A 378 54.92 -5.98 -26.67
N LEU A 379 55.01 -5.97 -25.34
CA LEU A 379 54.10 -6.74 -24.47
C LEU A 379 52.77 -6.02 -24.30
N GLU A 380 52.78 -4.69 -24.15
CA GLU A 380 51.54 -3.89 -24.11
C GLU A 380 50.73 -4.01 -25.41
N HIS A 381 51.38 -4.01 -26.57
CA HIS A 381 50.72 -4.19 -27.88
C HIS A 381 50.22 -5.60 -28.16
N ARG A 382 50.61 -6.61 -27.37
CA ARG A 382 50.09 -7.98 -27.49
C ARG A 382 48.94 -8.28 -26.53
N VAL A 383 48.76 -7.44 -25.51
CA VAL A 383 47.72 -7.56 -24.47
C VAL A 383 46.54 -6.62 -24.76
N SER A 384 46.73 -5.60 -25.61
CA SER A 384 45.66 -4.76 -26.19
C SER A 384 45.12 -5.35 -27.48
#